data_AF-A0A934R528-F1
#
_entry.id   AF-A0A934R528-F1
#
_cell.length_a   1.000
_cell.length_b   1.000
_cell.length_c   1.000
_cell.angle_alpha   90.00
_cell.angle_beta   90.00
_cell.angle_gamma   90.00
#
_symmetry.space_group_name_H-M   'P 1'
#
loop_
_entity.id
_entity.type
_entity.pdbx_description
1 polymer ?
#
loop_
_entity_poly.entity_id
_entity_poly.type
_entity_poly.pdbx_seq_one_letter_code
_entity_poly.pdbx_strand_id
1 'polypeptide(L)'
;MRIPHNSILTAALGLIAVGGISSAIAAPSFYWRGGNGNWNNNANWADLTQWQNTAYNPGNYGVVAFNAPGSTATSQTITFDLPSWSTFDGMEFNTAASTSIIGGSSSNEMRLYKSITVNSGAGAVNIGSTVNGQQLNLKLNSEANTWTNNSSNGLNVQNNLAIGNHSMLTVNGSGNTTVQGVVSQSQANNVTTPNDHSNGLTKTGTGTLTLNGNNTYVGVTNVTGGTLAVNGDSSAATGIVKVSGAGTALVGNGTVGGNTTLSNGATHSAGGIGTVGLQTFDKAGAATTNLTYGSGSIFSWTLDTALTQTRGVGYDAVNVTGTLAGSADSLFKVDIGSGSFEDTFWDTARSWNDIFMGANGAIADWTSIFGGGLAAINTNGQGSFSFSGNSLSWNPVYSPVPEPTGALAGLLLVAGILRRRRTA
;
A
#
# COMPACT_ATOMS: atom_id res chain seq x y z
N MET A 1 26.78 -6.28 62.59
CA MET A 1 25.66 -7.23 62.46
C MET A 1 25.04 -7.00 61.09
N ARG A 2 25.15 -7.97 60.19
CA ARG A 2 24.82 -7.88 58.76
C ARG A 2 23.32 -7.59 58.57
N ILE A 3 23.00 -6.52 57.85
CA ILE A 3 21.65 -6.22 57.34
C ILE A 3 21.43 -7.07 56.08
N PRO A 4 20.32 -7.81 55.94
CA PRO A 4 20.10 -8.65 54.75
C PRO A 4 19.71 -7.80 53.53
N HIS A 5 20.23 -8.24 52.38
CA HIS A 5 19.93 -7.70 51.05
C HIS A 5 18.45 -7.88 50.73
N ASN A 6 17.73 -6.77 50.52
CA ASN A 6 16.43 -6.78 49.87
C ASN A 6 16.63 -6.91 48.36
N SER A 7 16.09 -7.99 47.81
CA SER A 7 15.98 -8.29 46.38
C SER A 7 15.28 -7.15 45.64
N ILE A 8 15.99 -6.54 44.69
CA ILE A 8 15.40 -5.56 43.76
C ILE A 8 14.57 -6.38 42.76
N LEU A 9 13.25 -6.36 42.93
CA LEU A 9 12.30 -6.70 41.88
C LEU A 9 12.52 -5.72 40.72
N THR A 10 13.03 -6.21 39.60
CA THR A 10 13.10 -5.47 38.34
C THR A 10 11.68 -5.34 37.80
N ALA A 11 10.96 -4.29 38.21
CA ALA A 11 9.73 -3.91 37.55
C ALA A 11 10.06 -3.39 36.16
N ALA A 12 9.87 -4.23 35.15
CA ALA A 12 9.84 -3.85 33.76
C ALA A 12 8.64 -2.92 33.53
N LEU A 13 8.86 -1.61 33.69
CA LEU A 13 8.01 -0.60 33.09
C LEU A 13 8.30 -0.60 31.59
N GLY A 14 7.47 -1.34 30.85
CA GLY A 14 7.35 -1.22 29.41
C GLY A 14 6.97 0.22 29.07
N LEU A 15 7.96 1.00 28.66
CA LEU A 15 7.74 2.29 28.03
C LEU A 15 7.20 2.03 26.62
N ILE A 16 5.87 1.91 26.51
CA ILE A 16 5.17 2.02 25.24
C ILE A 16 5.30 3.48 24.81
N ALA A 17 6.34 3.78 24.05
CA ALA A 17 6.44 5.04 23.31
C ALA A 17 5.52 4.97 22.08
N VAL A 18 4.21 5.01 22.30
CA VAL A 18 3.26 5.44 21.26
C VAL A 18 3.09 6.93 21.45
N GLY A 19 4.01 7.65 20.84
CA GLY A 19 4.08 9.10 20.82
C GLY A 19 5.04 9.46 19.72
N GLY A 20 4.59 9.31 18.47
CA GLY A 20 5.28 9.92 17.34
C GLY A 20 5.41 11.40 17.67
N ILE A 21 6.62 11.85 17.97
CA ILE A 21 6.97 13.25 17.89
C ILE A 21 6.75 13.64 16.43
N SER A 22 5.54 14.10 16.09
CA SER A 22 5.37 14.82 14.84
C SER A 22 6.35 15.98 14.93
N SER A 23 7.33 16.04 14.04
CA SER A 23 8.03 17.27 13.75
C SER A 23 6.99 18.24 13.22
N ALA A 24 6.27 18.89 14.14
CA ALA A 24 5.26 19.88 13.81
C ALA A 24 5.95 20.91 12.92
N ILE A 25 5.39 21.10 11.74
CA ILE A 25 5.79 22.18 10.84
C ILE A 25 5.72 23.49 11.66
N ALA A 26 6.74 24.34 11.56
CA ALA A 26 6.68 25.67 12.18
C ALA A 26 5.45 26.43 11.66
N ALA A 27 4.91 27.39 12.42
CA ALA A 27 3.73 28.13 11.97
C ALA A 27 3.95 28.70 10.54
N PRO A 28 2.93 28.65 9.65
CA PRO A 28 3.05 29.18 8.29
C PRO A 28 3.54 30.63 8.30
N SER A 29 4.50 30.95 7.44
CA SER A 29 5.02 32.31 7.26
C SER A 29 4.53 32.98 5.98
N PHE A 30 3.89 32.23 5.09
CA PHE A 30 3.32 32.74 3.84
C PHE A 30 1.97 32.10 3.54
N TYR A 31 0.97 32.90 3.18
CA TYR A 31 -0.37 32.42 2.85
C TYR A 31 -0.69 32.70 1.39
N TRP A 32 -1.07 31.67 0.64
CA TRP A 32 -1.56 31.82 -0.74
C TRP A 32 -2.95 32.47 -0.72
N ARG A 33 -3.11 33.55 -1.48
CA ARG A 33 -4.35 34.35 -1.52
C ARG A 33 -5.51 33.71 -2.29
N GLY A 34 -5.28 32.56 -2.91
CA GLY A 34 -6.29 31.80 -3.64
C GLY A 34 -6.27 32.08 -5.13
N GLY A 35 -6.81 31.14 -5.90
CA GLY A 35 -6.95 31.25 -7.35
C GLY A 35 -5.69 30.84 -8.12
N ASN A 36 -5.78 30.89 -9.45
CA ASN A 36 -4.69 30.54 -10.35
C ASN A 36 -3.63 31.63 -10.36
N GLY A 37 -2.35 31.26 -10.39
CA GLY A 37 -1.28 32.25 -10.47
C GLY A 37 0.12 31.65 -10.40
N ASN A 38 1.12 32.52 -10.54
CA ASN A 38 2.53 32.12 -10.46
C ASN A 38 3.03 32.27 -9.03
N TRP A 39 3.81 31.28 -8.58
CA TRP A 39 4.42 31.24 -7.25
C TRP A 39 5.36 32.42 -7.01
N ASN A 40 6.07 32.87 -8.05
CA ASN A 40 7.05 33.95 -7.95
C ASN A 40 6.44 35.36 -7.87
N ASN A 41 5.11 35.49 -8.05
CA ASN A 41 4.42 36.78 -7.95
C ASN A 41 4.03 37.06 -6.49
N ASN A 42 4.70 38.04 -5.89
CA ASN A 42 4.49 38.45 -4.50
C ASN A 42 3.05 38.89 -4.19
N ALA A 43 2.29 39.38 -5.18
CA ALA A 43 0.90 39.78 -4.98
C ALA A 43 -0.03 38.60 -4.62
N ASN A 44 0.40 37.37 -4.92
CA ASN A 44 -0.34 36.14 -4.62
C ASN A 44 -0.09 35.63 -3.19
N TRP A 45 0.83 36.24 -2.45
CA TRP A 45 1.22 35.84 -1.09
C TRP A 45 0.90 36.92 -0.05
N ALA A 46 0.55 36.49 1.17
CA ALA A 46 0.37 37.35 2.33
C ALA A 46 1.23 36.89 3.52
N ASP A 47 1.69 37.82 4.35
CA ASP A 47 2.39 37.57 5.63
C ASP A 47 1.45 37.79 6.84
N LEU A 48 1.68 37.01 7.90
CA LEU A 48 0.95 36.88 9.16
C LEU A 48 0.88 38.18 9.95
N THR A 49 1.84 39.10 9.76
CA THR A 49 1.93 40.33 10.56
C THR A 49 1.02 41.46 10.07
N GLN A 50 0.67 41.51 8.78
CA GLN A 50 -0.05 42.64 8.20
C GLN A 50 -1.10 42.28 7.14
N TRP A 51 -1.21 41.02 6.69
CA TRP A 51 -2.15 40.60 5.63
C TRP A 51 -2.04 41.38 4.31
N GLN A 52 -0.91 42.08 4.14
CA GLN A 52 -0.54 42.81 2.93
C GLN A 52 0.21 41.88 1.98
N ASN A 53 0.36 42.32 0.72
CA ASN A 53 1.25 41.64 -0.22
C ASN A 53 2.64 41.54 0.41
N THR A 54 3.27 40.37 0.30
CA THR A 54 4.62 40.23 0.82
C THR A 54 5.61 41.03 -0.02
N ALA A 55 6.69 41.52 0.59
CA ALA A 55 7.81 42.08 -0.19
C ALA A 55 8.60 40.99 -0.94
N TYR A 56 8.43 39.72 -0.56
CA TYR A 56 9.16 38.57 -1.08
C TYR A 56 8.23 37.35 -1.22
N ASN A 57 8.39 36.58 -2.29
CA ASN A 57 7.77 35.26 -2.39
C ASN A 57 8.45 34.27 -1.41
N PRO A 58 7.76 33.20 -0.99
CA PRO A 58 8.42 32.12 -0.28
C PRO A 58 9.47 31.54 -1.23
N GLY A 59 10.74 31.63 -0.82
CA GLY A 59 11.94 31.25 -1.58
C GLY A 59 13.05 30.64 -0.73
N ASN A 60 13.10 30.99 0.57
CA ASN A 60 14.06 30.50 1.56
C ASN A 60 13.38 30.24 2.90
N TYR A 61 13.25 28.95 3.27
CA TYR A 61 12.94 28.45 4.63
C TYR A 61 11.60 28.89 5.26
N GLY A 62 10.62 29.29 4.44
CA GLY A 62 9.25 29.55 4.91
C GLY A 62 8.37 28.29 4.87
N VAL A 63 7.37 28.26 5.74
CA VAL A 63 6.24 27.33 5.62
C VAL A 63 5.13 28.06 4.88
N VAL A 64 4.64 27.46 3.80
CA VAL A 64 3.55 28.04 3.01
C VAL A 64 2.21 27.39 3.36
N ALA A 65 1.15 28.18 3.44
CA ALA A 65 -0.20 27.68 3.69
C ALA A 65 -1.18 28.11 2.59
N PHE A 66 -2.04 27.18 2.19
CA PHE A 66 -3.05 27.40 1.16
C PHE A 66 -4.42 27.62 1.80
N ASN A 67 -4.61 28.80 2.42
CA ASN A 67 -5.85 29.26 3.06
C ASN A 67 -5.77 30.73 3.56
N ALA A 68 -5.44 31.71 2.73
CA ALA A 68 -5.54 33.09 3.19
C ALA A 68 -6.99 33.42 3.64
N PRO A 69 -7.19 34.03 4.82
CA PRO A 69 -8.51 34.49 5.26
C PRO A 69 -9.14 35.42 4.21
N GLY A 70 -10.40 35.16 3.86
CA GLY A 70 -11.12 35.91 2.81
C GLY A 70 -10.87 35.44 1.37
N SER A 71 -9.99 34.45 1.15
CA SER A 71 -9.86 33.79 -0.15
C SER A 71 -11.09 32.93 -0.45
N THR A 72 -11.56 32.97 -1.70
CA THR A 72 -12.60 32.06 -2.17
C THR A 72 -12.01 30.66 -2.35
N ALA A 73 -12.64 29.65 -1.75
CA ALA A 73 -12.26 28.25 -1.90
C ALA A 73 -12.61 27.71 -3.30
N THR A 74 -11.92 28.21 -4.32
CA THR A 74 -12.00 27.70 -5.70
C THR A 74 -10.82 26.81 -6.00
N SER A 75 -11.01 25.80 -6.86
CA SER A 75 -9.91 24.99 -7.35
C SER A 75 -8.86 25.89 -8.00
N GLN A 76 -7.59 25.63 -7.69
CA GLN A 76 -6.49 26.51 -8.07
C GLN A 76 -5.33 25.72 -8.68
N THR A 77 -4.72 26.30 -9.70
CA THR A 77 -3.50 25.83 -10.33
C THR A 77 -2.42 26.89 -10.16
N ILE A 78 -1.33 26.48 -9.52
CA ILE A 78 -0.21 27.34 -9.14
C ILE A 78 0.99 26.93 -9.96
N THR A 79 1.51 27.85 -10.76
CA THR A 79 2.72 27.61 -11.55
C THR A 79 3.94 27.91 -10.70
N PHE A 80 4.76 26.89 -10.45
CA PHE A 80 6.02 27.00 -9.75
C PHE A 80 7.10 27.48 -10.72
N ASP A 81 7.35 28.79 -10.73
CA ASP A 81 8.36 29.47 -11.56
C ASP A 81 9.50 30.05 -10.71
N LEU A 82 10.06 29.23 -9.83
CA LEU A 82 11.25 29.56 -9.04
C LEU A 82 12.46 28.74 -9.49
N PRO A 83 13.69 29.28 -9.42
CA PRO A 83 14.89 28.51 -9.77
C PRO A 83 14.96 27.14 -9.08
N SER A 84 15.57 26.14 -9.72
CA SER A 84 15.61 24.75 -9.21
C SER A 84 16.34 24.57 -7.87
N TRP A 85 17.09 25.58 -7.42
CA TRP A 85 17.73 25.61 -6.12
C TRP A 85 16.86 26.23 -5.02
N SER A 86 15.69 26.79 -5.33
CA SER A 86 14.78 27.36 -4.35
C SER A 86 14.24 26.29 -3.41
N THR A 87 14.18 26.63 -2.13
CA THR A 87 13.88 25.68 -1.05
C THR A 87 12.86 26.25 -0.07
N PHE A 88 11.95 25.39 0.39
CA PHE A 88 10.91 25.76 1.34
C PHE A 88 10.97 24.82 2.53
N ASP A 89 10.53 25.30 3.69
CA ASP A 89 10.53 24.48 4.91
C ASP A 89 9.39 23.46 4.85
N GLY A 90 8.17 23.86 4.49
CA GLY A 90 7.06 22.92 4.36
C GLY A 90 5.82 23.54 3.72
N MET A 91 4.79 22.72 3.52
CA MET A 91 3.52 23.13 2.93
C MET A 91 2.33 22.67 3.77
N GLU A 92 1.34 23.53 3.95
CA GLU A 92 0.09 23.24 4.66
C GLU A 92 -1.14 23.52 3.78
N PHE A 93 -1.98 22.51 3.56
CA PHE A 93 -3.17 22.60 2.73
C PHE A 93 -4.42 22.55 3.61
N ASN A 94 -5.22 23.61 3.53
CA ASN A 94 -6.38 23.87 4.36
C ASN A 94 -7.63 24.23 3.55
N THR A 95 -7.46 24.53 2.26
CA THR A 95 -8.54 24.92 1.35
C THR A 95 -9.37 23.71 0.96
N ALA A 96 -10.70 23.82 1.05
CA ALA A 96 -11.62 22.73 0.71
C ALA A 96 -11.63 22.37 -0.79
N ALA A 97 -11.25 23.31 -1.65
CA ALA A 97 -11.08 23.07 -3.08
C ALA A 97 -9.69 22.50 -3.41
N SER A 98 -9.58 21.85 -4.56
CA SER A 98 -8.32 21.23 -4.98
C SER A 98 -7.21 22.24 -5.24
N THR A 99 -5.99 21.93 -4.81
CA THR A 99 -4.78 22.71 -5.13
C THR A 99 -3.86 21.89 -6.02
N SER A 100 -3.53 22.41 -7.19
CA SER A 100 -2.53 21.83 -8.09
C SER A 100 -1.32 22.75 -8.18
N ILE A 101 -0.12 22.22 -7.97
CA ILE A 101 1.15 22.93 -8.13
C ILE A 101 1.90 22.27 -9.28
N ILE A 102 2.12 23.00 -10.36
CA ILE A 102 2.75 22.50 -11.58
C ILE A 102 4.06 23.24 -11.84
N GLY A 103 4.94 22.65 -12.64
CA GLY A 103 6.15 23.33 -13.09
C GLY A 103 5.80 24.44 -14.05
N GLY A 104 6.71 25.40 -14.19
CA GLY A 104 6.64 26.35 -15.29
C GLY A 104 7.95 26.37 -16.10
N SER A 105 8.07 27.34 -16.99
CA SER A 105 9.07 27.32 -18.08
C SER A 105 10.54 27.23 -17.63
N SER A 106 10.83 27.58 -16.37
CA SER A 106 12.18 27.58 -15.79
C SER A 106 12.44 26.47 -14.76
N SER A 107 11.43 25.67 -14.40
CA SER A 107 11.40 25.04 -13.08
C SER A 107 10.76 23.65 -13.11
N ASN A 108 11.61 22.63 -13.05
CA ASN A 108 11.20 21.21 -13.02
C ASN A 108 11.48 20.55 -11.66
N GLU A 109 11.94 21.29 -10.65
CA GLU A 109 12.26 20.75 -9.31
C GLU A 109 11.84 21.74 -8.22
N MET A 110 10.99 21.29 -7.30
CA MET A 110 10.68 21.96 -6.03
C MET A 110 11.43 21.24 -4.91
N ARG A 111 12.12 21.98 -4.03
CA ARG A 111 12.87 21.40 -2.91
C ARG A 111 12.21 21.70 -1.57
N LEU A 112 12.01 20.66 -0.76
CA LEU A 112 11.44 20.74 0.58
C LEU A 112 12.44 20.32 1.64
N TYR A 113 12.60 21.10 2.70
CA TYR A 113 13.39 20.73 3.86
C TYR A 113 12.60 19.85 4.83
N LYS A 114 11.31 20.15 5.04
CA LYS A 114 10.42 19.44 5.97
C LYS A 114 9.08 19.10 5.30
N SER A 115 8.06 19.00 6.13
CA SER A 115 6.84 18.24 5.92
C SER A 115 5.82 18.87 4.97
N ILE A 116 4.92 18.03 4.45
CA ILE A 116 3.68 18.43 3.79
C ILE A 116 2.54 18.01 4.72
N THR A 117 1.60 18.91 5.00
CA THR A 117 0.39 18.61 5.77
C THR A 117 -0.84 18.94 4.95
N VAL A 118 -1.70 17.95 4.72
CA VAL A 118 -3.04 18.13 4.16
C VAL A 118 -4.04 17.92 5.28
N ASN A 119 -4.69 19.00 5.72
CA ASN A 119 -5.58 18.95 6.86
C ASN A 119 -6.95 18.34 6.51
N SER A 120 -7.67 17.92 7.55
CA SER A 120 -9.03 17.43 7.39
C SER A 120 -9.91 18.47 6.71
N GLY A 121 -10.74 18.03 5.76
CA GLY A 121 -11.61 18.90 4.96
C GLY A 121 -10.92 19.61 3.79
N ALA A 122 -9.59 19.52 3.63
CA ALA A 122 -8.91 20.07 2.47
C ALA A 122 -9.24 19.29 1.18
N GLY A 123 -9.21 19.97 0.04
CA GLY A 123 -9.38 19.36 -1.27
C GLY A 123 -8.20 18.49 -1.68
N ALA A 124 -8.28 17.85 -2.85
CA ALA A 124 -7.16 17.09 -3.41
C ALA A 124 -5.94 17.99 -3.64
N VAL A 125 -4.75 17.47 -3.34
CA VAL A 125 -3.48 18.15 -3.58
C VAL A 125 -2.74 17.41 -4.67
N ASN A 126 -2.42 18.10 -5.77
CA ASN A 126 -1.66 17.54 -6.88
C ASN A 126 -0.35 18.32 -7.05
N ILE A 127 0.79 17.63 -7.06
CA ILE A 127 2.10 18.23 -7.26
C ILE A 127 2.72 17.61 -8.52
N GLY A 128 2.99 18.44 -9.52
CA GLY A 128 3.44 18.01 -10.83
C GLY A 128 2.31 17.83 -11.84
N SER A 129 2.70 17.51 -13.08
CA SER A 129 1.81 17.38 -14.23
C SER A 129 2.34 16.35 -15.22
N THR A 130 1.43 15.72 -15.95
CA THR A 130 1.78 14.90 -17.13
C THR A 130 2.01 15.77 -18.37
N VAL A 131 1.58 17.03 -18.35
CA VAL A 131 1.72 17.96 -19.47
C VAL A 131 3.18 18.36 -19.64
N ASN A 132 3.71 18.19 -20.85
CA ASN A 132 5.07 18.59 -21.20
C ASN A 132 5.27 20.10 -20.94
N GLY A 133 6.38 20.46 -20.29
CA GLY A 133 6.69 21.83 -19.88
C GLY A 133 5.99 22.30 -18.60
N GLN A 134 5.14 21.47 -17.97
CA GLN A 134 4.50 21.74 -16.68
C GLN A 134 4.87 20.71 -15.60
N GLN A 135 5.84 19.85 -15.88
CA GLN A 135 6.30 18.82 -14.96
C GLN A 135 7.00 19.44 -13.76
N LEU A 136 6.75 18.90 -12.56
CA LEU A 136 7.41 19.35 -11.34
C LEU A 136 7.88 18.15 -10.53
N ASN A 137 9.18 17.89 -10.55
CA ASN A 137 9.77 16.94 -9.63
C ASN A 137 9.82 17.55 -8.23
N LEU A 138 9.78 16.67 -7.23
CA LEU A 138 9.92 17.02 -5.84
C LEU A 138 11.21 16.44 -5.30
N LYS A 139 11.96 17.24 -4.54
CA LYS A 139 13.17 16.79 -3.88
C LYS A 139 13.11 17.12 -2.40
N LEU A 140 13.30 16.09 -1.57
CA LEU A 140 13.45 16.24 -0.12
C LEU A 140 14.92 16.54 0.17
N ASN A 141 15.20 17.53 0.99
CA ASN A 141 16.55 17.84 1.47
C ASN A 141 16.84 17.10 2.79
N SER A 142 18.05 17.28 3.35
CA SER A 142 18.72 16.43 4.35
C SER A 142 18.12 16.31 5.75
N GLU A 143 16.83 16.60 5.93
CA GLU A 143 16.10 16.35 7.18
C GLU A 143 15.03 15.26 6.99
N ALA A 144 14.55 14.70 8.11
CA ALA A 144 13.41 13.80 8.09
C ALA A 144 12.14 14.57 7.69
N ASN A 145 11.46 14.08 6.67
CA ASN A 145 10.26 14.68 6.11
C ASN A 145 9.05 13.85 6.53
N THR A 146 8.00 14.48 7.04
CA THR A 146 6.74 13.78 7.36
C THR A 146 5.60 14.34 6.52
N TRP A 147 5.11 13.56 5.56
CA TRP A 147 3.91 13.92 4.82
C TRP A 147 2.69 13.38 5.54
N THR A 148 1.82 14.27 6.01
CA THR A 148 0.59 13.89 6.73
C THR A 148 -0.61 14.27 5.89
N ASN A 149 -1.39 13.28 5.45
CA ASN A 149 -2.67 13.52 4.82
C ASN A 149 -3.83 13.10 5.73
N ASN A 150 -4.54 14.06 6.31
CA ASN A 150 -5.74 13.84 7.13
C ASN A 150 -7.03 14.14 6.36
N SER A 151 -6.95 14.47 5.06
CA SER A 151 -8.11 14.65 4.20
C SER A 151 -8.62 13.31 3.67
N SER A 152 -9.91 13.25 3.31
CA SER A 152 -10.47 12.16 2.52
C SER A 152 -10.02 12.20 1.05
N ASN A 153 -9.46 13.34 0.60
CA ASN A 153 -8.89 13.51 -0.74
C ASN A 153 -7.41 13.12 -0.77
N GLY A 154 -6.89 12.86 -1.98
CA GLY A 154 -5.50 12.42 -2.16
C GLY A 154 -4.46 13.53 -2.09
N LEU A 155 -3.27 13.20 -1.58
CA LEU A 155 -2.01 13.89 -1.85
C LEU A 155 -1.30 13.14 -2.99
N ASN A 156 -1.21 13.76 -4.16
CA ASN A 156 -0.71 13.12 -5.37
C ASN A 156 0.56 13.81 -5.86
N VAL A 157 1.66 13.06 -5.97
CA VAL A 157 2.90 13.51 -6.61
C VAL A 157 3.00 12.87 -7.99
N GLN A 158 2.82 13.67 -9.03
CA GLN A 158 2.66 13.21 -10.41
C GLN A 158 4.00 12.90 -11.11
N ASN A 159 5.06 13.62 -10.78
CA ASN A 159 6.40 13.40 -11.34
C ASN A 159 7.35 12.80 -10.28
N ASN A 160 8.66 12.92 -10.47
CA ASN A 160 9.63 12.19 -9.66
C ASN A 160 9.75 12.77 -8.25
N LEU A 161 10.02 11.89 -7.30
CA LEU A 161 10.37 12.22 -5.92
C LEU A 161 11.80 11.77 -5.62
N ALA A 162 12.69 12.71 -5.34
CA ALA A 162 14.04 12.42 -4.90
C ALA A 162 14.14 12.57 -3.37
N ILE A 163 14.42 11.48 -2.66
CA ILE A 163 14.75 11.50 -1.23
C ILE A 163 16.20 11.95 -1.09
N GLY A 164 16.41 13.06 -0.38
CA GLY A 164 17.73 13.64 -0.14
C GLY A 164 18.62 12.77 0.73
N ASN A 165 19.89 13.17 0.82
CA ASN A 165 20.87 12.50 1.66
C ASN A 165 20.54 12.66 3.14
N HIS A 166 20.53 11.54 3.86
CA HIS A 166 20.15 11.42 5.26
C HIS A 166 18.68 11.75 5.56
N SER A 167 17.82 11.75 4.54
CA SER A 167 16.40 12.04 4.70
C SER A 167 15.60 10.75 4.82
N MET A 168 14.67 10.68 5.76
CA MET A 168 13.61 9.66 5.75
C MET A 168 12.31 10.33 5.35
N LEU A 169 11.55 9.72 4.45
CA LEU A 169 10.18 10.14 4.21
C LEU A 169 9.22 9.28 5.05
N THR A 170 8.57 9.91 6.01
CA THR A 170 7.43 9.34 6.73
C THR A 170 6.14 9.78 6.04
N VAL A 171 5.27 8.84 5.66
CA VAL A 171 3.92 9.12 5.18
C VAL A 171 2.93 8.69 6.25
N ASN A 172 2.08 9.61 6.70
CA ASN A 172 1.15 9.46 7.82
C ASN A 172 -0.25 10.00 7.46
N GLY A 173 -1.19 9.82 8.39
CA GLY A 173 -2.55 10.31 8.31
C GLY A 173 -3.55 9.26 7.83
N SER A 174 -4.83 9.65 7.81
CA SER A 174 -5.94 8.78 7.40
C SER A 174 -6.22 8.79 5.89
N GLY A 175 -5.76 9.83 5.20
CA GLY A 175 -5.91 10.02 3.77
C GLY A 175 -4.83 9.30 2.97
N ASN A 176 -5.10 9.14 1.67
CA ASN A 176 -4.19 8.45 0.76
C ASN A 176 -3.13 9.38 0.20
N THR A 177 -1.91 8.85 0.03
CA THR A 177 -0.81 9.51 -0.66
C THR A 177 -0.37 8.65 -1.82
N THR A 178 -0.23 9.24 -3.00
CA THR A 178 0.15 8.54 -4.23
C THR A 178 1.36 9.20 -4.85
N VAL A 179 2.39 8.41 -5.18
CA VAL A 179 3.52 8.85 -5.98
C VAL A 179 3.49 8.11 -7.31
N GLN A 180 3.22 8.88 -8.38
CA GLN A 180 3.14 8.39 -9.75
C GLN A 180 4.53 8.22 -10.37
N GLY A 181 5.43 9.19 -10.14
CA GLY A 181 6.78 9.15 -10.68
C GLY A 181 7.72 8.26 -9.89
N VAL A 182 9.00 8.27 -10.29
CA VAL A 182 10.04 7.47 -9.63
C VAL A 182 10.34 8.04 -8.25
N VAL A 183 10.26 7.20 -7.21
CA VAL A 183 10.93 7.48 -5.94
C VAL A 183 12.39 7.05 -6.05
N SER A 184 13.29 8.02 -5.94
CA SER A 184 14.74 7.83 -6.05
C SER A 184 15.46 8.37 -4.82
N GLN A 185 16.76 8.09 -4.73
CA GLN A 185 17.65 8.73 -3.76
C GLN A 185 18.63 9.65 -4.47
N SER A 186 18.89 10.83 -3.90
CA SER A 186 19.78 11.84 -4.49
C SER A 186 21.26 11.50 -4.26
N GLN A 187 21.83 10.65 -5.13
CA GLN A 187 23.24 10.20 -5.16
C GLN A 187 23.79 9.58 -3.87
N ALA A 188 24.09 8.29 -3.99
CA ALA A 188 24.75 7.44 -3.01
C ALA A 188 26.08 8.03 -2.53
N ASN A 189 26.10 8.55 -1.30
CA ASN A 189 27.22 8.13 -0.47
C ASN A 189 27.02 6.63 -0.25
N ASN A 190 28.07 5.86 -0.53
CA ASN A 190 28.14 4.42 -0.40
C ASN A 190 27.89 4.02 1.07
N VAL A 191 26.62 4.03 1.51
CA VAL A 191 26.22 3.55 2.84
C VAL A 191 26.21 2.03 2.76
N THR A 192 27.38 1.45 3.03
CA THR A 192 27.61 -0.01 3.07
C THR A 192 27.05 -0.69 4.32
N THR A 193 26.33 0.06 5.16
CA THR A 193 25.71 -0.44 6.39
C THR A 193 24.18 -0.35 6.26
N PRO A 194 23.46 -1.48 6.03
CA PRO A 194 21.99 -1.55 5.85
C PRO A 194 21.12 -1.07 7.02
N ASN A 195 21.71 -0.40 8.02
CA ASN A 195 21.15 -0.07 9.33
C ASN A 195 21.26 1.42 9.67
N ASP A 196 21.76 2.27 8.76
CA ASP A 196 21.54 3.70 8.92
C ASP A 196 20.16 4.05 8.33
N HIS A 197 19.31 4.66 9.14
CA HIS A 197 17.90 4.99 8.85
C HIS A 197 17.78 6.16 7.84
N SER A 198 18.81 6.36 7.02
CA SER A 198 18.94 7.42 6.04
C SER A 198 18.45 6.93 4.68
N ASN A 199 17.59 7.71 4.02
CA ASN A 199 17.14 7.55 2.62
C ASN A 199 16.07 6.47 2.40
N GLY A 200 15.26 6.17 3.43
CA GLY A 200 14.19 5.17 3.40
C GLY A 200 12.77 5.76 3.43
N LEU A 201 11.80 4.86 3.46
CA LEU A 201 10.38 5.16 3.59
C LEU A 201 9.84 4.60 4.91
N THR A 202 9.00 5.39 5.59
CA THR A 202 8.18 4.91 6.72
C THR A 202 6.73 5.20 6.42
N LYS A 203 5.87 4.18 6.49
CA LYS A 203 4.43 4.31 6.34
C LYS A 203 3.74 4.09 7.70
N THR A 204 3.10 5.14 8.20
CA THR A 204 2.31 5.20 9.44
C THR A 204 0.91 5.75 9.14
N GLY A 205 0.04 5.84 10.14
CA GLY A 205 -1.34 6.27 9.96
C GLY A 205 -2.18 5.24 9.20
N THR A 206 -3.49 5.45 9.11
CA THR A 206 -4.43 4.45 8.57
C THR A 206 -4.60 4.52 7.06
N GLY A 207 -4.14 5.59 6.40
CA GLY A 207 -4.25 5.75 4.95
C GLY A 207 -3.37 4.79 4.14
N THR A 208 -3.39 4.94 2.81
CA THR A 208 -2.56 4.16 1.89
C THR A 208 -1.46 5.03 1.28
N LEU A 209 -0.21 4.53 1.25
CA LEU A 209 0.85 5.04 0.39
C LEU A 209 0.92 4.17 -0.87
N THR A 210 0.72 4.76 -2.04
CA THR A 210 0.79 4.06 -3.33
C THR A 210 2.01 4.48 -4.12
N LEU A 211 2.82 3.50 -4.55
CA LEU A 211 4.02 3.69 -5.38
C LEU A 211 3.78 3.08 -6.76
N ASN A 212 3.59 3.93 -7.78
CA ASN A 212 3.29 3.50 -9.15
C ASN A 212 4.49 3.60 -10.10
N GLY A 213 5.52 4.38 -9.75
CA GLY A 213 6.73 4.53 -10.58
C GLY A 213 7.74 3.39 -10.43
N ASN A 214 8.77 3.43 -11.28
CA ASN A 214 9.89 2.50 -11.23
C ASN A 214 10.90 2.93 -10.16
N ASN A 215 10.65 2.54 -8.90
CA ASN A 215 11.39 3.09 -7.77
C ASN A 215 12.80 2.51 -7.65
N THR A 216 13.75 3.34 -7.21
CA THR A 216 15.18 3.00 -7.17
C THR A 216 15.86 3.35 -5.84
N TYR A 217 15.10 3.71 -4.80
CA TYR A 217 15.65 4.03 -3.48
C TYR A 217 16.10 2.74 -2.76
N VAL A 218 17.24 2.76 -2.08
CA VAL A 218 17.82 1.56 -1.45
C VAL A 218 17.73 1.57 0.09
N GLY A 219 17.20 2.64 0.68
CA GLY A 219 16.92 2.72 2.11
C GLY A 219 15.77 1.79 2.53
N VAL A 220 15.73 1.46 3.83
CA VAL A 220 14.72 0.57 4.41
C VAL A 220 13.31 1.14 4.24
N THR A 221 12.34 0.26 3.95
CA THR A 221 10.91 0.58 3.99
C THR A 221 10.28 -0.05 5.23
N ASN A 222 9.75 0.77 6.15
CA ASN A 222 9.00 0.31 7.31
C ASN A 222 7.51 0.63 7.13
N VAL A 223 6.64 -0.35 7.32
CA VAL A 223 5.18 -0.17 7.36
C VAL A 223 4.71 -0.53 8.75
N THR A 224 4.36 0.48 9.53
CA THR A 224 3.95 0.37 10.94
C THR A 224 2.53 0.89 11.17
N GLY A 225 1.85 1.38 10.13
CA GLY A 225 0.43 1.69 10.13
C GLY A 225 -0.14 1.75 8.70
N GLY A 226 -1.37 1.26 8.51
CA GLY A 226 -2.10 1.34 7.25
C GLY A 226 -1.44 0.55 6.12
N THR A 227 -1.59 1.01 4.88
CA THR A 227 -1.25 0.20 3.70
C THR A 227 -0.10 0.81 2.89
N LEU A 228 0.84 -0.02 2.46
CA LEU A 228 1.77 0.26 1.37
C LEU A 228 1.31 -0.52 0.12
N ALA A 229 1.00 0.18 -0.96
CA ALA A 229 0.68 -0.40 -2.25
C ALA A 229 1.86 -0.20 -3.23
N VAL A 230 2.47 -1.29 -3.69
CA VAL A 230 3.55 -1.28 -4.68
C VAL A 230 3.00 -1.81 -6.01
N ASN A 231 2.71 -0.89 -6.93
CA ASN A 231 2.16 -1.21 -8.25
C ASN A 231 3.18 -1.03 -9.37
N GLY A 232 4.17 -0.16 -9.17
CA GLY A 232 5.29 0.03 -10.08
C GLY A 232 6.39 -1.03 -9.94
N ASP A 233 7.43 -0.91 -10.74
CA ASP A 233 8.60 -1.77 -10.67
C ASP A 233 9.63 -1.20 -9.65
N SER A 234 9.67 -1.77 -8.46
CA SER A 234 10.65 -1.42 -7.42
C SER A 234 11.77 -2.47 -7.32
N SER A 235 12.08 -3.21 -8.40
CA SER A 235 13.16 -4.21 -8.43
C SER A 235 14.55 -3.60 -8.20
N ALA A 236 14.72 -2.32 -8.55
CA ALA A 236 15.93 -1.54 -8.26
C ALA A 236 15.91 -0.89 -6.87
N ALA A 237 14.79 -0.93 -6.15
CA ALA A 237 14.67 -0.47 -4.78
C ALA A 237 15.01 -1.61 -3.81
N THR A 238 16.30 -1.75 -3.47
CA THR A 238 16.82 -2.98 -2.82
C THR A 238 16.83 -2.93 -1.30
N GLY A 239 16.29 -1.88 -0.69
CA GLY A 239 16.22 -1.75 0.77
C GLY A 239 15.25 -2.75 1.38
N ILE A 240 15.55 -3.27 2.58
CA ILE A 240 14.68 -4.23 3.28
C ILE A 240 13.28 -3.62 3.46
N VAL A 241 12.24 -4.44 3.26
CA VAL A 241 10.84 -4.08 3.53
C VAL A 241 10.36 -4.81 4.78
N LYS A 242 9.90 -4.06 5.79
CA LYS A 242 9.34 -4.60 7.03
C LYS A 242 7.91 -4.12 7.19
N VAL A 243 6.98 -5.04 7.35
CA VAL A 243 5.57 -4.76 7.60
C VAL A 243 5.22 -5.34 8.96
N SER A 244 4.79 -4.49 9.89
CA SER A 244 4.71 -4.88 11.30
C SER A 244 3.49 -4.31 12.00
N GLY A 245 2.79 -5.18 12.73
CA GLY A 245 1.66 -4.81 13.57
C GLY A 245 0.30 -5.06 12.89
N ALA A 246 -0.73 -5.25 13.73
CA ALA A 246 -2.10 -5.40 13.26
C ALA A 246 -2.57 -4.12 12.54
N GLY A 247 -3.37 -4.29 11.48
CA GLY A 247 -3.85 -3.16 10.66
C GLY A 247 -2.80 -2.57 9.72
N THR A 248 -1.66 -3.25 9.54
CA THR A 248 -0.70 -2.94 8.47
C THR A 248 -0.87 -3.87 7.29
N ALA A 249 -0.67 -3.36 6.08
CA ALA A 249 -0.76 -4.16 4.87
C ALA A 249 0.31 -3.81 3.83
N LEU A 250 0.81 -4.84 3.14
CA LEU A 250 1.49 -4.72 1.86
C LEU A 250 0.55 -5.24 0.77
N VAL A 251 0.35 -4.44 -0.26
CA VAL A 251 -0.46 -4.81 -1.42
C VAL A 251 0.20 -4.36 -2.73
N GLY A 252 -0.42 -4.68 -3.86
CA GLY A 252 -0.11 -4.11 -5.17
C GLY A 252 0.16 -5.15 -6.24
N ASN A 253 0.27 -4.68 -7.48
CA ASN A 253 0.50 -5.51 -8.68
C ASN A 253 1.92 -5.41 -9.25
N GLY A 254 2.81 -4.73 -8.52
CA GLY A 254 4.15 -4.40 -8.98
C GLY A 254 5.23 -5.38 -8.51
N THR A 255 6.48 -4.90 -8.62
CA THR A 255 7.66 -5.64 -8.17
C THR A 255 8.25 -5.00 -6.91
N VAL A 256 8.60 -5.81 -5.91
CA VAL A 256 9.30 -5.42 -4.68
C VAL A 256 10.72 -5.98 -4.71
N GLY A 257 11.72 -5.09 -4.73
CA GLY A 257 13.15 -5.46 -4.80
C GLY A 257 13.83 -5.74 -3.47
N GLY A 258 13.22 -5.33 -2.37
CA GLY A 258 13.73 -5.53 -1.02
C GLY A 258 13.34 -6.88 -0.43
N ASN A 259 14.26 -7.52 0.32
CA ASN A 259 13.89 -8.63 1.18
C ASN A 259 12.73 -8.20 2.09
N THR A 260 11.64 -8.95 2.05
CA THR A 260 10.38 -8.55 2.68
C THR A 260 10.05 -9.47 3.85
N THR A 261 9.66 -8.88 4.97
CA THR A 261 9.16 -9.62 6.13
C THR A 261 7.83 -9.05 6.60
N LEU A 262 6.80 -9.92 6.66
CA LEU A 262 5.52 -9.63 7.29
C LEU A 262 5.58 -10.15 8.74
N SER A 263 5.36 -9.28 9.72
CA SER A 263 5.39 -9.65 11.14
C SER A 263 3.98 -10.03 11.63
N ASN A 264 3.85 -10.40 12.91
CA ASN A 264 2.56 -10.72 13.52
C ASN A 264 1.49 -9.61 13.24
N GLY A 265 0.32 -10.03 12.75
CA GLY A 265 -0.82 -9.18 12.42
C GLY A 265 -0.69 -8.40 11.11
N ALA A 266 0.47 -8.39 10.46
CA ALA A 266 0.64 -7.76 9.16
C ALA A 266 -0.05 -8.59 8.06
N THR A 267 -0.73 -7.90 7.14
CA THR A 267 -1.41 -8.52 6.00
C THR A 267 -0.61 -8.34 4.72
N HIS A 268 -0.53 -9.37 3.89
CA HIS A 268 -0.10 -9.27 2.50
C HIS A 268 -1.24 -9.77 1.60
N SER A 269 -1.60 -8.98 0.59
CA SER A 269 -2.60 -9.33 -0.43
C SER A 269 -2.11 -8.82 -1.78
N ALA A 270 -1.88 -9.73 -2.74
CA ALA A 270 -1.48 -9.32 -4.08
C ALA A 270 -2.61 -8.49 -4.72
N GLY A 271 -2.28 -7.49 -5.51
CA GLY A 271 -3.25 -6.50 -5.99
C GLY A 271 -3.71 -5.55 -4.89
N GLY A 272 -4.73 -5.93 -4.14
CA GLY A 272 -5.33 -5.09 -3.12
C GLY A 272 -6.27 -5.92 -2.25
N ILE A 273 -6.62 -5.39 -1.07
CA ILE A 273 -7.55 -6.09 -0.19
C ILE A 273 -8.91 -6.21 -0.88
N GLY A 274 -9.29 -7.43 -1.26
CA GLY A 274 -10.52 -7.72 -1.98
C GLY A 274 -10.45 -7.47 -3.49
N THR A 275 -9.26 -7.25 -4.06
CA THR A 275 -9.05 -7.12 -5.51
C THR A 275 -7.94 -8.07 -5.96
N VAL A 276 -8.27 -8.89 -6.95
CA VAL A 276 -7.33 -9.85 -7.55
C VAL A 276 -6.09 -9.19 -8.12
N GLY A 277 -4.92 -9.81 -7.93
CA GLY A 277 -3.68 -9.28 -8.48
C GLY A 277 -2.48 -10.23 -8.44
N LEU A 278 -1.37 -9.77 -9.05
CA LEU A 278 -0.10 -10.48 -9.02
C LEU A 278 1.02 -9.58 -8.52
N GLN A 279 1.64 -9.95 -7.40
CA GLN A 279 2.80 -9.24 -6.86
C GLN A 279 4.07 -10.05 -7.06
N THR A 280 5.16 -9.39 -7.46
CA THR A 280 6.46 -10.04 -7.68
C THR A 280 7.48 -9.56 -6.66
N PHE A 281 8.24 -10.47 -6.07
CA PHE A 281 9.39 -10.21 -5.22
C PHE A 281 10.64 -10.58 -5.99
N ASP A 282 11.30 -9.57 -6.56
CA ASP A 282 12.48 -9.75 -7.40
C ASP A 282 13.40 -8.54 -7.37
N LYS A 283 14.71 -8.77 -7.39
CA LYS A 283 15.74 -7.75 -7.36
C LYS A 283 16.52 -7.73 -8.68
N ALA A 284 16.59 -6.56 -9.29
CA ALA A 284 17.35 -6.35 -10.51
C ALA A 284 18.85 -6.64 -10.29
N GLY A 285 19.49 -7.32 -11.25
CA GLY A 285 20.96 -7.48 -11.27
C GLY A 285 21.51 -8.69 -10.50
N ALA A 286 20.74 -9.78 -10.38
CA ALA A 286 21.20 -11.13 -9.99
C ALA A 286 21.36 -11.44 -8.49
N ALA A 287 20.61 -10.76 -7.61
CA ALA A 287 20.33 -11.28 -6.27
C ALA A 287 18.85 -11.67 -6.19
N THR A 288 18.54 -12.76 -5.51
CA THR A 288 17.17 -13.20 -5.30
C THR A 288 16.51 -12.42 -4.16
N THR A 289 15.22 -12.12 -4.26
CA THR A 289 14.47 -11.46 -3.18
C THR A 289 13.71 -12.48 -2.35
N ASN A 290 13.92 -12.46 -1.03
CA ASN A 290 13.22 -13.33 -0.10
C ASN A 290 11.91 -12.70 0.37
N LEU A 291 10.86 -13.51 0.48
CA LEU A 291 9.60 -13.17 1.12
C LEU A 291 9.42 -14.04 2.36
N THR A 292 9.27 -13.41 3.53
CA THR A 292 9.12 -14.11 4.81
C THR A 292 7.81 -13.76 5.49
N TYR A 293 6.98 -14.77 5.73
CA TYR A 293 5.78 -14.67 6.57
C TYR A 293 6.10 -15.05 8.01
N GLY A 294 6.15 -14.07 8.91
CA GLY A 294 6.36 -14.31 10.33
C GLY A 294 5.15 -14.97 11.00
N SER A 295 5.36 -15.50 12.21
CA SER A 295 4.28 -16.08 13.05
C SER A 295 3.14 -15.06 13.22
N GLY A 296 1.90 -15.49 12.98
CA GLY A 296 0.71 -14.64 13.05
C GLY A 296 0.55 -13.60 11.93
N SER A 297 1.43 -13.57 10.92
CA SER A 297 1.18 -12.78 9.71
C SER A 297 0.07 -13.40 8.87
N ILE A 298 -0.56 -12.60 8.02
CA ILE A 298 -1.74 -13.00 7.24
C ILE A 298 -1.43 -12.84 5.76
N PHE A 299 -1.58 -13.91 4.98
CA PHE A 299 -1.76 -13.79 3.54
C PHE A 299 -3.26 -13.78 3.24
N SER A 300 -3.78 -12.65 2.76
CA SER A 300 -5.16 -12.51 2.31
C SER A 300 -5.22 -12.78 0.82
N TRP A 301 -5.66 -13.96 0.46
CA TRP A 301 -5.76 -14.44 -0.91
C TRP A 301 -7.15 -14.16 -1.47
N THR A 302 -7.22 -13.26 -2.44
CA THR A 302 -8.45 -12.90 -3.14
C THR A 302 -8.73 -13.84 -4.31
N LEU A 303 -9.98 -14.23 -4.48
CA LEU A 303 -10.50 -14.99 -5.62
C LEU A 303 -11.73 -14.26 -6.17
N ASP A 304 -11.77 -14.07 -7.49
CA ASP A 304 -12.96 -13.62 -8.20
C ASP A 304 -13.52 -14.77 -9.03
N THR A 305 -14.70 -15.26 -8.65
CA THR A 305 -15.37 -16.40 -9.28
C THR A 305 -15.97 -16.05 -10.64
N ALA A 306 -16.15 -14.77 -10.96
CA ALA A 306 -16.68 -14.30 -12.23
C ALA A 306 -15.59 -14.20 -13.32
N LEU A 307 -14.31 -14.22 -12.93
CA LEU A 307 -13.19 -14.08 -13.84
C LEU A 307 -12.62 -15.44 -14.29
N THR A 308 -11.88 -15.39 -15.40
CA THR A 308 -11.12 -16.55 -15.87
C THR A 308 -10.10 -16.92 -14.80
N GLN A 309 -10.11 -18.20 -14.40
CA GLN A 309 -9.30 -18.73 -13.31
C GLN A 309 -7.83 -18.87 -13.71
N THR A 310 -7.18 -17.73 -13.86
CA THR A 310 -5.76 -17.56 -14.20
C THR A 310 -5.10 -16.76 -13.10
N ARG A 311 -3.88 -17.16 -12.70
CA ARG A 311 -3.06 -16.44 -11.72
C ARG A 311 -3.00 -14.94 -12.02
N GLY A 312 -3.26 -14.12 -11.00
CA GLY A 312 -3.23 -12.66 -11.11
C GLY A 312 -4.42 -12.05 -11.85
N VAL A 313 -5.32 -12.86 -12.38
CA VAL A 313 -6.53 -12.41 -13.09
C VAL A 313 -7.78 -12.88 -12.36
N GLY A 314 -7.93 -14.19 -12.15
CA GLY A 314 -9.05 -14.75 -11.41
C GLY A 314 -8.79 -14.89 -9.92
N TYR A 315 -7.52 -14.88 -9.50
CA TYR A 315 -7.13 -14.99 -8.11
C TYR A 315 -5.75 -14.39 -7.85
N ASP A 316 -5.48 -14.09 -6.58
CA ASP A 316 -4.21 -13.55 -6.14
C ASP A 316 -3.06 -14.51 -6.38
N ALA A 317 -1.95 -13.95 -6.84
CA ALA A 317 -0.76 -14.71 -7.15
C ALA A 317 0.50 -13.95 -6.72
N VAL A 318 1.52 -14.71 -6.33
CA VAL A 318 2.79 -14.17 -5.85
C VAL A 318 3.93 -14.87 -6.56
N ASN A 319 4.87 -14.08 -7.07
CA ASN A 319 6.15 -14.57 -7.57
C ASN A 319 7.25 -14.22 -6.58
N VAL A 320 8.14 -15.16 -6.26
CA VAL A 320 9.29 -14.94 -5.37
C VAL A 320 10.54 -15.52 -6.02
N THR A 321 11.49 -14.68 -6.44
CA THR A 321 12.71 -15.18 -7.11
C THR A 321 13.71 -15.80 -6.14
N GLY A 322 13.60 -15.49 -4.85
CA GLY A 322 14.36 -16.11 -3.76
C GLY A 322 13.59 -17.12 -2.94
N THR A 323 13.93 -17.16 -1.66
CA THR A 323 13.28 -18.06 -0.71
C THR A 323 11.94 -17.46 -0.29
N LEU A 324 10.88 -18.22 -0.49
CA LEU A 324 9.64 -18.07 0.26
C LEU A 324 9.81 -18.82 1.59
N ALA A 325 9.75 -18.09 2.70
CA ALA A 325 9.91 -18.63 4.04
C ALA A 325 8.73 -18.24 4.93
N GLY A 326 8.55 -18.97 6.01
CA GLY A 326 7.68 -18.49 7.08
C GLY A 326 7.68 -19.38 8.31
N SER A 327 6.79 -19.05 9.23
CA SER A 327 6.52 -19.82 10.45
C SER A 327 5.22 -20.57 10.26
N ALA A 328 5.15 -21.80 10.75
CA ALA A 328 3.93 -22.60 10.72
C ALA A 328 2.72 -21.94 11.42
N ASP A 329 2.84 -20.78 12.08
CA ASP A 329 1.72 -20.05 12.67
C ASP A 329 1.21 -18.90 11.77
N SER A 330 1.70 -18.74 10.54
CA SER A 330 1.12 -17.79 9.60
C SER A 330 -0.28 -18.24 9.17
N LEU A 331 -1.14 -17.26 8.88
CA LEU A 331 -2.54 -17.50 8.52
C LEU A 331 -2.75 -17.28 7.02
N PHE A 332 -3.56 -18.14 6.43
CA PHE A 332 -4.05 -17.97 5.07
C PHE A 332 -5.53 -17.62 5.12
N LYS A 333 -5.89 -16.42 4.70
CA LYS A 333 -7.27 -15.95 4.64
C LYS A 333 -7.75 -16.03 3.19
N VAL A 334 -8.84 -16.75 2.95
CA VAL A 334 -9.54 -16.69 1.66
C VAL A 334 -10.48 -15.49 1.68
N ASP A 335 -10.43 -14.70 0.63
CA ASP A 335 -11.35 -13.61 0.34
C ASP A 335 -11.98 -13.88 -1.03
N ILE A 336 -13.29 -14.08 -1.11
CA ILE A 336 -13.98 -14.34 -2.39
C ILE A 336 -14.46 -13.04 -3.05
N GLY A 337 -14.01 -11.88 -2.56
CA GLY A 337 -14.40 -10.57 -3.06
C GLY A 337 -15.91 -10.38 -2.99
N SER A 338 -16.54 -10.20 -4.17
CA SER A 338 -17.99 -10.08 -4.31
C SER A 338 -18.70 -11.40 -4.64
N GLY A 339 -17.96 -12.51 -4.75
CA GLY A 339 -18.51 -13.83 -5.07
C GLY A 339 -19.37 -14.40 -3.94
N SER A 340 -20.24 -15.35 -4.29
CA SER A 340 -21.10 -16.05 -3.34
C SER A 340 -20.77 -17.54 -3.32
N PHE A 341 -20.79 -18.17 -2.14
CA PHE A 341 -20.67 -19.63 -2.05
C PHE A 341 -21.85 -20.39 -2.65
N GLU A 342 -22.98 -19.71 -2.91
CA GLU A 342 -24.15 -20.27 -3.59
C GLU A 342 -23.99 -20.34 -5.12
N ASP A 343 -22.92 -19.75 -5.68
CA ASP A 343 -22.67 -19.76 -7.12
C ASP A 343 -22.28 -21.17 -7.59
N THR A 344 -22.72 -21.56 -8.80
CA THR A 344 -22.39 -22.87 -9.41
C THR A 344 -20.89 -23.08 -9.62
N PHE A 345 -20.10 -22.01 -9.48
CA PHE A 345 -18.64 -22.10 -9.40
C PHE A 345 -18.19 -23.10 -8.33
N TRP A 346 -18.89 -23.15 -7.20
CA TRP A 346 -18.51 -23.96 -6.04
C TRP A 346 -19.02 -25.41 -6.10
N ASP A 347 -19.91 -25.76 -7.02
CA ASP A 347 -20.45 -27.13 -7.16
C ASP A 347 -19.39 -28.15 -7.60
N THR A 348 -18.25 -27.68 -8.10
CA THR A 348 -17.15 -28.52 -8.59
C THR A 348 -15.92 -28.36 -7.70
N ALA A 349 -15.24 -29.46 -7.43
CA ALA A 349 -13.94 -29.43 -6.74
C ALA A 349 -12.92 -28.60 -7.53
N ARG A 350 -12.13 -27.79 -6.83
CA ARG A 350 -11.11 -26.91 -7.45
C ARG A 350 -9.79 -27.02 -6.72
N SER A 351 -8.70 -26.72 -7.43
CA SER A 351 -7.37 -26.71 -6.86
C SER A 351 -6.54 -25.59 -7.47
N TRP A 352 -5.82 -24.87 -6.62
CA TRP A 352 -4.88 -23.81 -6.96
C TRP A 352 -3.50 -24.22 -6.44
N ASN A 353 -2.62 -24.62 -7.36
CA ASN A 353 -1.29 -25.17 -7.07
C ASN A 353 -0.15 -24.19 -7.37
N ASP A 354 -0.49 -23.01 -7.86
CA ASP A 354 0.44 -22.02 -8.41
C ASP A 354 0.26 -20.63 -7.78
N ILE A 355 -0.42 -20.52 -6.63
CA ILE A 355 -0.58 -19.26 -5.89
C ILE A 355 0.79 -18.62 -5.64
N PHE A 356 1.77 -19.43 -5.22
CA PHE A 356 3.17 -19.03 -5.06
C PHE A 356 4.05 -19.70 -6.13
N MET A 357 4.75 -18.89 -6.91
CA MET A 357 5.73 -19.35 -7.89
C MET A 357 7.10 -18.74 -7.63
N GLY A 358 8.14 -19.49 -7.95
CA GLY A 358 9.51 -19.02 -8.00
C GLY A 358 10.05 -18.99 -9.42
N ALA A 359 11.31 -18.58 -9.55
CA ALA A 359 11.97 -18.44 -10.86
C ALA A 359 11.97 -19.72 -11.71
N ASN A 360 11.93 -20.90 -11.05
CA ASN A 360 11.99 -22.22 -11.69
C ASN A 360 10.65 -22.97 -11.68
N GLY A 361 9.53 -22.31 -11.40
CA GLY A 361 8.19 -22.93 -11.35
C GLY A 361 7.53 -22.81 -9.97
N ALA A 362 6.50 -23.61 -9.72
CA ALA A 362 5.79 -23.59 -8.44
C ALA A 362 6.73 -23.84 -7.26
N ILE A 363 6.59 -23.07 -6.18
CA ILE A 363 7.40 -23.24 -4.97
C ILE A 363 6.83 -24.42 -4.19
N ALA A 364 7.65 -25.43 -3.91
CA ALA A 364 7.22 -26.63 -3.21
C ALA A 364 6.95 -26.37 -1.71
N ASP A 365 5.96 -27.08 -1.18
CA ASP A 365 5.44 -27.06 0.18
C ASP A 365 5.12 -25.68 0.77
N TRP A 366 4.63 -24.73 -0.06
CA TRP A 366 4.29 -23.39 0.45
C TRP A 366 3.16 -23.43 1.49
N THR A 367 2.32 -24.46 1.48
CA THR A 367 1.22 -24.60 2.45
C THR A 367 1.71 -24.83 3.88
N SER A 368 2.92 -25.39 4.06
CA SER A 368 3.55 -25.60 5.39
C SER A 368 3.78 -24.30 6.16
N ILE A 369 3.92 -23.17 5.44
CA ILE A 369 4.01 -21.83 6.03
C ILE A 369 2.70 -21.45 6.71
N PHE A 370 1.56 -21.91 6.21
CA PHE A 370 0.24 -21.51 6.70
C PHE A 370 -0.39 -22.56 7.63
N GLY A 371 0.44 -23.29 8.37
CA GLY A 371 0.01 -24.31 9.33
C GLY A 371 -0.86 -23.79 10.48
N GLY A 372 -0.86 -22.47 10.72
CA GLY A 372 -1.68 -21.76 11.71
C GLY A 372 -3.15 -21.78 11.30
N GLY A 373 -3.40 -22.23 10.07
CA GLY A 373 -4.67 -22.62 9.56
C GLY A 373 -5.18 -21.68 8.48
N LEU A 374 -6.20 -22.18 7.79
CA LEU A 374 -7.10 -21.33 7.03
C LEU A 374 -7.88 -20.48 8.04
N ALA A 375 -7.82 -19.16 7.90
CA ALA A 375 -8.63 -18.26 8.72
C ALA A 375 -10.11 -18.63 8.54
N ALA A 376 -10.91 -18.50 9.60
CA ALA A 376 -12.31 -18.94 9.61
C ALA A 376 -13.09 -18.33 8.43
N ILE A 377 -13.59 -19.19 7.53
CA ILE A 377 -14.43 -18.82 6.40
C ILE A 377 -15.78 -19.51 6.60
N ASN A 378 -16.86 -18.74 6.67
CA ASN A 378 -18.20 -19.30 6.61
C ASN A 378 -18.52 -19.64 5.15
N THR A 379 -18.49 -20.93 4.83
CA THR A 379 -18.81 -21.45 3.49
C THR A 379 -20.31 -21.70 3.29
N ASN A 380 -21.16 -21.33 4.26
CA ASN A 380 -22.59 -21.64 4.31
C ASN A 380 -22.92 -23.13 4.14
N GLY A 381 -21.96 -24.02 4.46
CA GLY A 381 -22.12 -25.47 4.30
C GLY A 381 -21.94 -25.97 2.86
N GLN A 382 -21.55 -25.12 1.90
CA GLN A 382 -21.39 -25.50 0.50
C GLN A 382 -20.11 -26.30 0.21
N GLY A 383 -19.15 -26.28 1.12
CA GLY A 383 -17.87 -26.95 0.96
C GLY A 383 -16.86 -26.51 1.98
N SER A 384 -15.61 -26.94 1.78
CA SER A 384 -14.49 -26.55 2.60
C SER A 384 -13.24 -26.31 1.77
N PHE A 385 -12.43 -25.37 2.24
CA PHE A 385 -11.05 -25.24 1.80
C PHE A 385 -10.15 -26.17 2.60
N SER A 386 -9.15 -26.75 1.93
CA SER A 386 -8.10 -27.52 2.59
C SER A 386 -6.77 -27.34 1.88
N PHE A 387 -5.68 -27.46 2.63
CA PHE A 387 -4.35 -27.58 2.06
C PHE A 387 -4.03 -29.04 1.77
N SER A 388 -3.41 -29.29 0.62
CA SER A 388 -2.87 -30.60 0.27
C SER A 388 -1.56 -30.42 -0.50
N GLY A 389 -0.44 -30.75 0.14
CA GLY A 389 0.90 -30.57 -0.41
C GLY A 389 1.12 -29.12 -0.86
N ASN A 390 1.11 -28.90 -2.17
CA ASN A 390 1.37 -27.59 -2.76
C ASN A 390 0.14 -26.82 -3.25
N SER A 391 -1.05 -27.21 -2.78
CA SER A 391 -2.28 -26.67 -3.33
C SER A 391 -3.26 -26.27 -2.24
N LEU A 392 -3.94 -25.15 -2.47
CA LEU A 392 -5.23 -24.86 -1.86
C LEU A 392 -6.30 -25.59 -2.68
N SER A 393 -7.18 -26.34 -2.02
CA SER A 393 -8.26 -27.07 -2.69
C SER A 393 -9.60 -26.70 -2.10
N TRP A 394 -10.60 -26.54 -2.97
CA TRP A 394 -12.00 -26.46 -2.60
C TRP A 394 -12.65 -27.83 -2.78
N ASN A 395 -13.31 -28.32 -1.74
CA ASN A 395 -14.08 -29.55 -1.76
C ASN A 395 -15.56 -29.25 -1.49
N PRO A 396 -16.44 -29.37 -2.50
CA PRO A 396 -17.87 -29.14 -2.30
C PRO A 396 -18.49 -30.18 -1.36
N VAL A 397 -19.51 -29.76 -0.62
CA VAL A 397 -20.42 -30.69 0.04
C VAL A 397 -21.42 -31.17 -1.02
N TYR A 398 -21.25 -32.41 -1.49
CA TYR A 398 -22.25 -33.02 -2.36
C TYR A 398 -23.50 -33.34 -1.53
N SER A 399 -24.56 -32.55 -1.68
CA SER A 399 -25.89 -33.01 -1.29
C SER A 399 -26.34 -34.06 -2.31
N PRO A 400 -26.65 -35.30 -1.91
CA PRO A 400 -27.07 -36.32 -2.87
C PRO A 400 -28.31 -35.84 -3.60
N VAL A 401 -28.23 -35.71 -4.93
CA VAL A 401 -29.42 -35.57 -5.77
C VAL A 401 -30.33 -36.74 -5.39
N PRO A 402 -31.57 -36.51 -4.94
CA PRO A 402 -32.51 -37.60 -4.78
C PRO A 402 -32.61 -38.25 -6.15
N GLU A 403 -32.10 -39.48 -6.29
CA GLU A 403 -32.42 -40.27 -7.47
C GLU A 403 -33.93 -40.20 -7.64
N PRO A 404 -34.48 -40.00 -8.86
CA PRO A 404 -35.91 -40.11 -9.05
C PRO A 404 -36.27 -41.50 -8.55
N THR A 405 -36.89 -41.53 -7.35
CA THR A 405 -37.36 -42.75 -6.72
C THR A 405 -37.99 -43.61 -7.80
N GLY A 406 -37.73 -44.92 -7.80
CA GLY A 406 -38.11 -45.87 -8.84
C GLY A 406 -39.59 -45.89 -9.26
N ALA A 407 -40.43 -44.97 -8.79
CA ALA A 407 -41.74 -44.62 -9.32
C ALA A 407 -41.75 -44.37 -10.83
N LEU A 408 -40.74 -43.69 -11.42
CA LEU A 408 -40.74 -43.46 -12.88
C LEU A 408 -40.36 -44.73 -13.69
N ALA A 409 -39.44 -45.55 -13.16
CA ALA A 409 -39.11 -46.85 -13.75
C ALA A 409 -40.26 -47.87 -13.57
N GLY A 410 -40.97 -47.81 -12.44
CA GLY A 410 -42.17 -48.59 -12.17
C GLY A 410 -43.34 -48.24 -13.09
N LEU A 411 -43.54 -46.95 -13.40
CA LEU A 411 -44.62 -46.52 -14.31
C LEU A 411 -44.41 -47.04 -15.75
N LEU A 412 -43.16 -47.09 -16.23
CA LEU A 412 -42.82 -47.61 -17.57
C LEU A 412 -42.97 -49.14 -17.66
N LEU A 413 -42.64 -49.87 -16.58
CA LEU A 413 -42.88 -51.32 -16.51
C LEU A 413 -44.38 -51.67 -16.44
N VAL A 414 -45.18 -50.90 -15.69
CA VAL A 414 -46.63 -51.11 -15.61
C VAL A 414 -47.33 -50.73 -16.92
N ALA A 415 -46.90 -49.68 -17.61
CA ALA A 415 -47.40 -49.32 -18.95
C ALA A 415 -47.05 -50.38 -20.01
N GLY A 416 -45.87 -51.01 -19.91
CA GLY A 416 -45.45 -52.12 -20.79
C GLY A 416 -46.28 -53.39 -20.58
N ILE A 417 -46.66 -53.71 -19.33
CA ILE A 417 -47.47 -54.90 -18.99
C ILE A 417 -48.94 -54.71 -19.42
N LEU A 418 -49.49 -53.50 -19.31
CA LEU A 418 -50.86 -53.21 -19.76
C LEU A 418 -51.05 -53.27 -21.29
N ARG A 419 -49.99 -53.10 -22.09
CA ARG A 419 -50.06 -53.22 -23.55
C ARG A 419 -50.13 -54.66 -24.07
N ARG A 420 -49.79 -55.67 -23.24
CA ARG A 420 -49.73 -57.09 -23.67
C ARG A 420 -51.05 -57.87 -23.50
N ARG A 421 -52.11 -57.29 -22.91
CA ARG A 421 -53.42 -57.96 -22.71
C ARG A 421 -54.53 -57.57 -23.70
N ARG A 422 -54.19 -57.24 -24.95
CA ARG A 422 -55.17 -57.15 -26.05
C ARG A 422 -54.68 -57.93 -27.27
N THR A 423 -54.84 -59.25 -27.25
CA THR A 423 -55.11 -60.12 -28.41
C THR A 423 -55.30 -61.56 -27.93
N ALA A 424 -56.56 -62.00 -27.88
CA ALA A 424 -57.12 -63.33 -28.18
C ALA A 424 -58.57 -63.33 -27.69
#